data_AF-A0A0W8IDW0-F1
#
_entry.id   AF-A0A0W8IDW0-F1
#
_cell.length_a   1.000
_cell.length_b   1.000
_cell.length_c   1.000
_cell.angle_alpha   90.00
_cell.angle_beta   90.00
_cell.angle_gamma   90.00
#
_symmetry.space_group_name_H-M   'P 1'
#
loop_
_entity.id
_entity.type
_entity.pdbx_description
1 polymer ?
#
loop_
_entity_poly.entity_id
_entity_poly.type
_entity_poly.pdbx_seq_one_letter_code
_entity_poly.pdbx_strand_id
1 'polypeptide(L)'
;MLCERRRNHGGAVAQNQKPQGDRSSQDARMDSSAGLRGSSAAAAPLTPAEDRRWATLSHFGALIGCLPSLAVYLVYRDRGPFTAQESKEALNFTLPLTVVMLACYILALLPAIGWVFGILAVLLWVYMTLSGLVAGIQCNKGRPYRYPLNLRLIH
;
A
#
# COMPACT_ATOMS: atom_id res chain seq x y z
N MET A 1 11.97 -11.93 -70.67
CA MET A 1 12.45 -11.29 -71.91
C MET A 1 12.03 -9.83 -71.83
N LEU A 2 12.85 -8.78 -71.82
CA LEU A 2 14.26 -8.47 -72.11
C LEU A 2 14.60 -7.28 -71.16
N CYS A 3 15.68 -7.28 -70.39
CA CYS A 3 17.05 -6.85 -70.70
C CYS A 3 17.21 -5.36 -71.10
N GLU A 4 18.27 -4.76 -70.52
CA GLU A 4 18.91 -3.45 -70.73
C GLU A 4 18.40 -2.22 -69.94
N ARG A 5 19.19 -1.36 -69.27
CA ARG A 5 20.63 -1.12 -68.93
C ARG A 5 20.99 0.34 -69.26
N ARG A 6 21.77 0.97 -68.35
CA ARG A 6 22.50 2.27 -68.39
C ARG A 6 21.79 3.43 -67.68
N ARG A 7 22.44 4.38 -67.00
CA ARG A 7 23.86 4.79 -66.78
C ARG A 7 23.84 5.69 -65.51
N ASN A 8 24.66 5.45 -64.48
CA ASN A 8 26.00 6.00 -64.20
C ASN A 8 26.05 7.45 -63.67
N HIS A 9 26.42 7.62 -62.39
CA HIS A 9 27.19 8.73 -61.77
C HIS A 9 27.71 8.14 -60.42
N GLY A 10 28.99 8.10 -60.06
CA GLY A 10 30.06 9.08 -60.23
C GLY A 10 30.25 9.82 -58.91
N GLY A 11 31.13 9.33 -58.03
CA GLY A 11 31.45 10.01 -56.76
C GLY A 11 32.27 9.17 -55.79
N ALA A 12 33.60 9.22 -55.91
CA ALA A 12 34.52 8.68 -54.92
C ALA A 12 34.54 9.56 -53.67
N VAL A 13 34.36 8.96 -52.48
CA VAL A 13 34.54 9.64 -51.19
C VAL A 13 35.70 8.97 -50.46
N ALA A 14 36.74 9.77 -50.23
CA ALA A 14 37.95 9.40 -49.52
C ALA A 14 37.68 9.11 -48.04
N GLN A 15 38.13 7.95 -47.54
CA GLN A 15 38.18 7.63 -46.11
C GLN A 15 39.47 8.21 -45.50
N ASN A 16 39.31 9.04 -44.47
CA ASN A 16 40.40 9.56 -43.64
C ASN A 16 40.38 8.82 -42.29
N GLN A 17 41.45 8.08 -41.97
CA GLN A 17 41.55 7.22 -40.79
C GLN A 17 42.56 7.83 -39.79
N LYS A 18 42.13 8.06 -38.54
CA LYS A 18 42.97 8.57 -37.43
C LYS A 18 43.13 7.46 -36.36
N PRO A 19 44.29 7.34 -35.68
CA PRO A 19 44.63 6.15 -34.90
C PRO A 19 43.93 6.09 -33.54
N GLN A 20 43.60 4.87 -33.12
CA GLN A 20 42.90 4.51 -31.90
C GLN A 20 43.92 3.96 -30.88
N GLY A 21 44.25 4.76 -29.88
CA GLY A 21 44.98 4.34 -28.69
C GLY A 21 44.39 5.07 -27.49
N ASP A 22 44.26 4.36 -26.37
CA ASP A 22 43.97 4.90 -25.02
C ASP A 22 42.51 4.89 -24.47
N ARG A 23 41.62 4.00 -24.92
CA ARG A 23 40.26 3.85 -24.31
C ARG A 23 40.15 2.85 -23.15
N SER A 24 41.06 1.90 -23.03
CA SER A 24 40.89 0.75 -22.12
C SER A 24 40.97 1.07 -20.63
N SER A 25 41.59 2.19 -20.25
CA SER A 25 41.84 2.54 -18.84
C SER A 25 40.78 3.44 -18.21
N GLN A 26 39.96 4.12 -19.03
CA GLN A 26 38.85 4.95 -18.56
C GLN A 26 37.58 4.13 -18.33
N ASP A 27 37.34 3.09 -19.13
CA ASP A 27 36.15 2.24 -19.03
C ASP A 27 36.08 1.48 -17.69
N ALA A 28 37.23 1.00 -17.17
CA ALA A 28 37.27 0.28 -15.90
C ALA A 28 36.95 1.14 -14.66
N ARG A 29 37.19 2.46 -14.71
CA ARG A 29 36.92 3.37 -13.59
C ARG A 29 35.46 3.84 -13.54
N MET A 30 34.74 3.80 -14.66
CA MET A 30 33.32 4.19 -14.70
C MET A 30 32.39 3.10 -14.15
N ASP A 31 32.73 1.82 -14.30
CA ASP A 31 31.88 0.70 -13.89
C ASP A 31 31.78 0.56 -12.35
N SER A 32 32.85 0.92 -11.64
CA SER A 32 32.91 0.84 -10.17
C SER A 32 32.00 1.87 -9.45
N SER A 33 31.60 2.94 -10.13
CA SER A 33 30.72 4.00 -9.58
C SER A 33 29.22 3.75 -9.79
N ALA A 34 28.83 2.77 -10.62
CA ALA A 34 27.43 2.48 -10.92
C ALA A 34 26.77 1.53 -9.89
N GLY A 35 27.55 0.81 -9.09
CA GLY A 35 27.08 -0.24 -8.17
C GLY A 35 26.47 0.21 -6.85
N LEU A 36 26.38 1.52 -6.57
CA LEU A 36 25.91 2.05 -5.28
C LEU A 36 24.75 3.06 -5.40
N ARG A 37 23.98 3.02 -6.49
CA ARG A 37 22.63 3.63 -6.47
C ARG A 37 21.73 2.73 -5.62
N GLY A 38 21.71 3.02 -4.32
CA GLY A 38 20.74 2.49 -3.38
C GLY A 38 19.34 2.55 -4.00
N SER A 39 18.67 1.41 -4.01
CA SER A 39 17.31 1.24 -4.50
C SER A 39 16.36 2.04 -3.62
N SER A 40 16.30 3.36 -3.82
CA SER A 40 15.16 4.17 -3.43
C SER A 40 14.08 3.95 -4.48
N ALA A 41 13.59 2.72 -4.55
CA ALA A 41 12.40 2.39 -5.29
C ALA A 41 11.22 2.91 -4.46
N ALA A 42 10.79 4.14 -4.71
CA ALA A 42 9.48 4.59 -4.28
C ALA A 42 8.47 3.48 -4.65
N ALA A 43 7.77 2.95 -3.66
CA ALA A 43 6.89 1.82 -3.86
C ALA A 43 5.87 2.15 -4.95
N ALA A 44 5.70 1.26 -5.93
CA ALA A 44 4.81 1.50 -7.05
C ALA A 44 3.37 1.79 -6.55
N PRO A 45 2.66 2.75 -7.18
CA PRO A 45 1.26 3.00 -6.88
C PRO A 45 0.40 1.75 -7.07
N LEU A 46 -0.63 1.59 -6.22
CA LEU A 46 -1.53 0.43 -6.31
C LEU A 46 -2.46 0.55 -7.52
N THR A 47 -2.78 -0.59 -8.14
CA THR A 47 -3.90 -0.62 -9.09
C THR A 47 -5.23 -0.38 -8.35
N PRO A 48 -6.27 0.13 -9.03
CA PRO A 48 -7.57 0.37 -8.37
C PRO A 48 -8.19 -0.88 -7.73
N ALA A 49 -7.91 -2.06 -8.29
CA ALA A 49 -8.39 -3.33 -7.72
C ALA A 49 -7.64 -3.71 -6.44
N GLU A 50 -6.33 -3.49 -6.39
CA GLU A 50 -5.52 -3.72 -5.18
C GLU A 50 -5.86 -2.72 -4.09
N ASP A 51 -6.07 -1.45 -4.46
CA ASP A 51 -6.47 -0.39 -3.52
C ASP A 51 -7.79 -0.76 -2.80
N ARG A 52 -8.78 -1.28 -3.52
CA ARG A 52 -10.02 -1.77 -2.88
C ARG A 52 -9.81 -3.00 -2.00
N ARG A 53 -8.90 -3.91 -2.38
CA ARG A 53 -8.59 -5.13 -1.61
C ARG A 53 -7.95 -4.78 -0.27
N TRP A 54 -6.96 -3.89 -0.26
CA TRP A 54 -6.29 -3.47 0.96
C TRP A 54 -7.22 -2.65 1.86
N ALA A 55 -8.04 -1.75 1.30
CA ALA A 55 -9.11 -1.07 2.04
C ALA A 55 -10.10 -2.06 2.70
N THR A 56 -10.51 -3.10 1.97
CA THR A 56 -11.40 -4.14 2.51
C THR A 56 -10.74 -4.89 3.66
N LEU A 57 -9.47 -5.26 3.51
CA LEU A 57 -8.71 -5.98 4.53
C LEU A 57 -8.55 -5.16 5.81
N SER A 58 -8.36 -3.84 5.72
CA SER A 58 -8.28 -2.99 6.91
C SER A 58 -9.54 -3.02 7.76
N HIS A 59 -10.72 -3.17 7.14
CA HIS A 59 -12.00 -3.26 7.86
C HIS A 59 -12.26 -4.66 8.42
N PHE A 60 -11.92 -5.73 7.68
CA PHE A 60 -11.99 -7.10 8.21
C PHE A 60 -11.03 -7.35 9.38
N GLY A 61 -9.97 -6.54 9.45
CA GLY A 61 -9.08 -6.43 10.62
C GLY A 61 -9.78 -6.18 11.95
N ALA A 62 -10.98 -5.58 11.92
CA ALA A 62 -11.79 -5.31 13.12
C ALA A 62 -12.15 -6.57 13.92
N LEU A 63 -12.03 -7.77 13.35
CA LEU A 63 -12.18 -9.02 14.12
C LEU A 63 -11.07 -9.17 15.18
N ILE A 64 -9.86 -8.75 14.84
CA ILE A 64 -8.65 -8.90 15.67
C ILE A 64 -8.42 -7.64 16.52
N GLY A 65 -8.89 -6.47 16.05
CA GLY A 65 -8.74 -5.19 16.74
C GLY A 65 -8.23 -4.10 15.80
N CYS A 66 -7.53 -3.11 16.34
CA CYS A 66 -6.99 -1.99 15.57
C CYS A 66 -5.69 -2.27 14.81
N LEU A 67 -4.98 -3.36 15.17
CA LEU A 67 -3.65 -3.66 14.61
C LEU A 67 -3.65 -3.85 13.09
N PRO A 68 -4.58 -4.62 12.47
CA PRO A 68 -4.53 -4.81 11.03
C PRO A 68 -4.86 -3.53 10.27
N SER A 69 -5.80 -2.71 10.77
CA SER A 69 -6.12 -1.41 10.18
C SER A 69 -4.93 -0.45 10.24
N LEU A 70 -4.21 -0.43 11.39
CA LEU A 70 -2.99 0.36 11.56
C LEU A 70 -1.88 -0.10 10.61
N ALA A 71 -1.65 -1.41 10.50
CA ALA A 71 -0.64 -1.97 9.62
C ALA A 71 -0.90 -1.63 8.15
N VAL A 72 -2.15 -1.79 7.67
CA VAL A 72 -2.54 -1.43 6.31
C VAL A 72 -2.37 0.06 6.08
N TYR A 73 -2.77 0.91 7.03
CA TYR A 73 -2.59 2.36 6.92
C TYR A 73 -1.11 2.72 6.76
N LEU A 74 -0.22 2.22 7.62
CA LEU A 74 1.21 2.56 7.55
C LEU A 74 1.89 2.05 6.27
N VAL A 75 1.51 0.88 5.76
CA VAL A 75 2.15 0.27 4.58
C VAL A 75 1.66 0.89 3.26
N TYR A 76 0.36 1.21 3.18
CA TYR A 76 -0.31 1.55 1.92
C TYR A 76 -0.81 3.00 1.83
N ARG A 77 -0.68 3.81 2.91
CA ARG A 77 -1.10 5.23 2.89
C ARG A 77 -0.53 6.05 1.73
N ASP A 78 0.69 5.76 1.32
CA ASP A 78 1.42 6.53 0.29
C ASP A 78 1.21 5.93 -1.12
N ARG A 79 0.54 4.77 -1.25
CA ARG A 79 0.41 4.02 -2.51
C ARG A 79 -1.00 4.01 -3.10
N GLY A 80 -2.02 4.15 -2.26
CA GLY A 80 -3.43 4.03 -2.65
C GLY A 80 -4.30 5.03 -1.88
N PRO A 81 -4.89 6.04 -2.55
CA PRO A 81 -5.68 7.06 -1.86
C PRO A 81 -6.95 6.47 -1.21
N PHE A 82 -7.56 5.45 -1.81
CA PHE A 82 -8.76 4.81 -1.23
C PHE A 82 -8.40 3.98 0.00
N THR A 83 -7.34 3.16 -0.08
CA THR A 83 -6.81 2.42 1.08
C THR A 83 -6.43 3.37 2.19
N ALA A 84 -5.73 4.46 1.90
CA ALA A 84 -5.30 5.44 2.90
C ALA A 84 -6.49 6.01 3.68
N GLN A 85 -7.55 6.39 2.97
CA GLN A 85 -8.76 6.94 3.57
C GLN A 85 -9.50 5.88 4.41
N GLU A 86 -9.76 4.71 3.83
CA GLU A 86 -10.58 3.67 4.46
C GLU A 86 -9.85 2.99 5.63
N SER A 87 -8.54 2.77 5.53
CA SER A 87 -7.75 2.24 6.64
C SER A 87 -7.61 3.23 7.80
N LYS A 88 -7.55 4.54 7.53
CA LYS A 88 -7.62 5.59 8.56
C LYS A 88 -8.99 5.59 9.25
N GLU A 89 -10.07 5.50 8.48
CA GLU A 89 -11.44 5.43 9.00
C GLU A 89 -11.65 4.16 9.85
N ALA A 90 -11.18 3.00 9.39
CA ALA A 90 -11.19 1.73 10.12
C ALA A 90 -10.39 1.81 11.43
N LEU A 91 -9.22 2.45 11.40
CA LEU A 91 -8.37 2.64 12.57
C LEU A 91 -9.06 3.52 13.61
N ASN A 92 -9.63 4.65 13.20
CA ASN A 92 -10.34 5.57 14.09
C ASN A 92 -11.61 4.92 14.71
N PHE A 93 -12.21 3.93 14.04
CA PHE A 93 -13.31 3.14 14.60
C PHE A 93 -12.82 2.07 15.59
N THR A 94 -11.84 1.26 15.19
CA THR A 94 -11.39 0.10 15.97
C THR A 94 -10.53 0.48 17.17
N LEU A 95 -9.72 1.55 17.09
CA LEU A 95 -8.82 1.97 18.16
C LEU A 95 -9.57 2.33 19.46
N PRO A 96 -10.58 3.23 19.46
CA PRO A 96 -11.29 3.54 20.70
C PRO A 96 -12.11 2.36 21.23
N LEU A 97 -12.74 1.56 20.36
CA LEU A 97 -13.46 0.35 20.79
C LEU A 97 -12.51 -0.67 21.44
N THR A 98 -11.32 -0.85 20.87
CA THR A 98 -10.28 -1.73 21.45
C THR A 98 -9.85 -1.24 22.83
N VAL A 99 -9.66 0.07 23.02
CA VAL A 99 -9.31 0.66 24.33
C VAL A 99 -10.43 0.46 25.35
N VAL A 100 -11.70 0.68 24.97
CA VAL A 100 -12.85 0.45 25.85
C VAL A 100 -12.98 -1.03 26.22
N MET A 101 -12.79 -1.94 25.27
CA MET A 101 -12.79 -3.38 25.54
C MET A 101 -11.66 -3.78 26.49
N LEU A 102 -10.46 -3.23 26.31
CA LEU A 102 -9.33 -3.48 27.23
C LEU A 102 -9.64 -2.99 28.65
N ALA A 103 -10.26 -1.81 28.78
CA ALA A 103 -10.73 -1.31 30.08
C ALA A 103 -11.79 -2.24 30.69
N CYS A 104 -12.75 -2.73 29.90
CA CYS A 104 -13.74 -3.71 30.35
C CYS A 104 -13.07 -5.00 30.84
N TYR A 105 -12.04 -5.49 30.15
CA TYR A 105 -11.28 -6.67 30.59
C TYR A 105 -10.57 -6.45 31.92
N ILE A 106 -9.97 -5.28 32.14
CA ILE A 106 -9.34 -4.94 33.43
C ILE A 106 -10.39 -4.89 34.54
N LEU A 107 -11.54 -4.26 34.30
CA LEU A 107 -12.64 -4.22 35.26
C LEU A 107 -13.29 -5.60 35.47
N ALA A 108 -13.20 -6.49 34.49
CA ALA A 108 -13.67 -7.87 34.59
C ALA A 108 -12.89 -8.71 35.62
N LEU A 109 -11.69 -8.27 36.01
CA LEU A 109 -10.90 -8.91 37.06
C LEU A 109 -11.49 -8.69 38.47
N LEU A 110 -12.41 -7.74 38.64
CA LEU A 110 -13.09 -7.54 39.92
C LEU A 110 -14.19 -8.62 40.10
N PRO A 111 -14.09 -9.50 41.12
CA PRO A 111 -14.97 -10.66 41.23
C PRO A 111 -16.45 -10.32 41.49
N ALA A 112 -16.75 -9.13 42.02
CA ALA A 112 -18.13 -8.73 42.32
C ALA A 112 -18.94 -8.28 41.08
N ILE A 113 -18.28 -7.59 40.13
CA ILE A 113 -18.94 -6.94 38.98
C ILE A 113 -18.40 -7.42 37.62
N GLY A 114 -17.36 -8.28 37.64
CA GLY A 114 -16.59 -8.57 36.46
C GLY A 114 -17.36 -9.31 35.36
N TRP A 115 -18.36 -10.10 35.75
CA TRP A 115 -19.24 -10.79 34.80
C TRP A 115 -20.03 -9.81 33.91
N VAL A 116 -20.44 -8.65 34.44
CA VAL A 116 -21.13 -7.60 33.68
C VAL A 116 -20.21 -7.03 32.60
N PHE A 117 -18.97 -6.71 32.98
CA PHE A 117 -17.96 -6.20 32.05
C PHE A 117 -17.52 -7.24 31.03
N GLY A 118 -17.51 -8.53 31.39
CA GLY A 118 -17.28 -9.63 30.45
C GLY A 118 -18.35 -9.71 29.37
N ILE A 119 -19.64 -9.65 29.74
CA ILE A 119 -20.74 -9.62 28.78
C ILE A 119 -20.66 -8.37 27.89
N LEU A 120 -20.40 -7.20 28.49
CA LEU A 120 -20.26 -5.95 27.76
C LEU A 120 -19.10 -6.00 26.74
N ALA A 121 -17.96 -6.57 27.12
CA ALA A 121 -16.81 -6.72 26.22
C ALA A 121 -17.16 -7.60 25.01
N VAL A 122 -17.88 -8.71 25.21
CA VAL A 122 -18.35 -9.57 24.10
C VAL A 122 -19.32 -8.82 23.20
N LEU A 123 -20.27 -8.07 23.75
CA LEU A 123 -21.22 -7.28 22.95
C LEU A 123 -20.50 -6.21 22.10
N LEU A 124 -19.53 -5.51 22.69
CA LEU A 124 -18.71 -4.52 21.98
C LEU A 124 -17.88 -5.18 20.86
N TRP A 125 -17.29 -6.36 21.13
CA TRP A 125 -16.53 -7.11 20.14
C TRP A 125 -17.39 -7.56 18.95
N VAL A 126 -18.61 -8.06 19.22
CA VAL A 126 -19.57 -8.44 18.18
C VAL A 126 -19.96 -7.20 17.35
N TYR A 127 -20.29 -6.09 18.01
CA TYR A 127 -20.62 -4.84 17.31
C TYR A 127 -19.46 -4.35 16.43
N MET A 128 -18.22 -4.39 16.94
CA MET A 128 -17.03 -4.01 16.20
C MET A 128 -16.83 -4.88 14.96
N THR A 129 -16.96 -6.20 15.12
CA THR A 129 -16.76 -7.19 14.06
C THR A 129 -17.82 -7.08 12.97
N LEU A 130 -19.10 -6.96 13.35
CA LEU A 130 -20.20 -6.82 12.38
C LEU A 130 -20.10 -5.51 11.59
N SER A 131 -19.79 -4.40 12.28
CA SER A 131 -19.60 -3.11 11.63
C SER A 131 -18.40 -3.15 10.67
N GLY A 132 -17.29 -3.78 11.07
CA GLY A 132 -16.12 -4.06 10.22
C GLY A 132 -16.46 -4.89 8.98
N LEU A 133 -17.26 -5.94 9.13
CA LEU A 133 -17.70 -6.78 8.02
C LEU A 133 -18.52 -5.98 7.00
N VAL A 134 -19.50 -5.19 7.45
CA VAL A 134 -20.33 -4.36 6.57
C VAL A 134 -19.49 -3.32 5.83
N ALA A 135 -18.58 -2.64 6.53
CA ALA A 135 -17.68 -1.65 5.93
C ALA A 135 -16.75 -2.29 4.89
N GLY A 136 -16.18 -3.45 5.19
CA GLY A 136 -15.31 -4.18 4.26
C GLY A 136 -16.05 -4.64 3.01
N ILE A 137 -17.28 -5.17 3.13
CA ILE A 137 -18.13 -5.50 1.97
C ILE A 137 -18.38 -4.25 1.12
N GLN A 138 -18.57 -3.09 1.76
CA GLN A 138 -18.84 -1.86 1.04
C GLN A 138 -17.62 -1.32 0.29
N CYS A 139 -16.42 -1.45 0.89
CA CYS A 139 -15.13 -1.12 0.29
C CYS A 139 -14.76 -2.04 -0.88
N ASN A 140 -15.12 -3.32 -0.80
CA ASN A 140 -14.89 -4.27 -1.90
C ASN A 140 -15.65 -3.82 -3.16
N LYS A 141 -16.86 -3.28 -2.99
CA LYS A 141 -17.67 -2.65 -4.06
C LYS A 141 -17.14 -1.27 -4.49
N GLY A 142 -16.05 -0.78 -3.91
CA GLY A 142 -15.44 0.52 -4.22
C GLY A 142 -16.25 1.71 -3.71
N ARG A 143 -17.13 1.51 -2.73
CA ARG A 143 -17.85 2.62 -2.10
C ARG A 143 -17.19 2.95 -0.76
N PRO A 144 -16.86 4.22 -0.49
CA PRO A 144 -16.31 4.61 0.80
C PRO A 144 -17.36 4.36 1.88
N TYR A 145 -16.92 3.86 3.04
CA TYR A 145 -17.80 3.63 4.18
C TYR A 145 -17.45 4.61 5.28
N ARG A 146 -18.47 5.13 5.97
CA ARG A 146 -18.27 5.98 7.15
C ARG A 146 -18.94 5.35 8.34
N TYR A 147 -18.17 5.13 9.40
CA TYR A 147 -18.74 4.58 10.62
C TYR A 147 -19.59 5.65 11.32
N PRO A 148 -20.80 5.29 11.79
CA PRO A 148 -21.63 6.23 12.53
C PRO A 148 -21.01 6.62 13.88
N LEU A 149 -20.28 5.70 14.51
CA LEU A 149 -19.53 5.93 15.74
C LEU A 149 -18.03 5.95 15.45
N ASN A 150 -17.54 7.02 14.82
CA ASN A 150 -16.12 7.19 14.55
C ASN A 150 -15.54 8.38 15.32
N LEU A 151 -14.58 8.12 16.20
CA LEU A 151 -13.84 9.19 16.85
C LEU A 151 -12.73 9.61 15.89
N ARG A 152 -12.93 10.73 15.18
CA ARG A 152 -11.95 11.29 14.23
C ARG A 152 -10.73 11.88 14.94
N LEU A 153 -9.94 11.03 15.63
CA LEU A 153 -8.74 11.46 16.34
C LEU A 153 -7.61 11.83 15.38
N ILE A 154 -7.57 11.23 14.20
CA ILE A 154 -6.53 11.46 13.20
C ILE A 154 -7.15 12.25 12.03
N HIS A 155 -6.86 13.55 11.92
CA HIS A 155 -7.14 14.39 10.74
C HIS A 155 -6.08 14.14 9.67
#